data_AF-A0AA50NGK0-F1
#
_entry.id   AF-A0AA50NGK0-F1
#
_cell.length_a   1.000
_cell.length_b   1.000
_cell.length_c   1.000
_cell.angle_alpha   90.00
_cell.angle_beta   90.00
_cell.angle_gamma   90.00
#
_symmetry.space_group_name_H-M   'P 1'
#
loop_
_entity.id
_entity.type
_entity.pdbx_description
1 polymer ?
#
loop_
_entity_poly.entity_id
_entity_poly.type
_entity_poly.pdbx_seq_one_letter_code
_entity_poly.pdbx_strand_id
1 'polypeptide(L)' 'ITRDKPVIKPASGTRKCNCRQEMVTRNLSPGRFQMMQQTVCDECPNVKLVNEERLLEV' A
#
# COMPACT_ATOMS: atom_id res chain seq x y z
N ILE A 1 0.72 36.52 4.18
CA ILE A 1 1.80 35.51 4.03
C ILE A 1 1.13 34.21 3.62
N THR A 2 1.45 33.65 2.46
CA THR A 2 0.97 32.32 2.03
C THR A 2 1.95 31.25 2.52
N ARG A 3 1.42 30.15 3.06
CA ARG A 3 2.22 28.97 3.42
C ARG A 3 1.93 27.85 2.45
N ASP A 4 2.96 27.43 1.73
CA ASP A 4 2.92 26.23 0.89
C ASP A 4 3.29 25.03 1.75
N LYS A 5 2.32 24.16 1.99
CA LYS A 5 2.54 22.89 2.69
C LYS A 5 2.20 21.74 1.75
N PRO A 6 3.12 20.79 1.51
CA PRO A 6 2.76 19.55 0.85
C PRO A 6 1.85 18.73 1.78
N VAL A 7 0.67 18.37 1.29
CA VAL A 7 -0.32 17.53 1.99
C VAL A 7 -0.52 16.24 1.21
N ILE A 8 -0.61 15.12 1.93
CA ILE A 8 -0.86 13.80 1.36
C ILE A 8 -2.36 13.72 1.02
N LYS A 9 -2.70 13.56 -0.26
CA LYS A 9 -4.07 13.31 -0.72
C LYS A 9 -4.18 11.92 -1.34
N PRO A 10 -5.32 11.23 -1.18
CA PRO A 10 -5.54 9.97 -1.89
C PRO A 10 -5.51 10.21 -3.41
N ALA A 11 -4.89 9.28 -4.13
CA ALA A 11 -4.86 9.22 -5.58
C ALA A 11 -5.64 7.98 -6.04
N SER A 12 -6.04 7.96 -7.32
CA SER A 12 -6.77 6.83 -7.88
C SER A 12 -5.94 5.54 -7.84
N GLY A 13 -6.61 4.43 -7.54
CA GLY A 13 -6.04 3.08 -7.53
C GLY A 13 -5.45 2.66 -6.19
N THR A 14 -5.08 1.38 -6.12
CA THR A 14 -4.43 0.74 -4.97
C THR A 14 -3.00 0.34 -5.35
N ARG A 15 -2.11 0.28 -4.35
CA ARG A 15 -0.75 -0.25 -4.46
C ARG A 15 -0.56 -1.43 -3.53
N LYS A 16 0.30 -2.36 -3.92
CA LYS A 16 0.75 -3.43 -3.02
C LYS A 16 1.68 -2.84 -1.96
N CYS A 17 1.37 -3.09 -0.70
CA CYS A 17 2.11 -2.63 0.47
C CYS A 17 2.21 -3.76 1.50
N ASN A 18 3.01 -3.57 2.56
CA ASN A 18 3.15 -4.52 3.67
C ASN A 18 3.49 -5.97 3.23
N CYS A 19 4.25 -6.10 2.14
CA CYS A 19 4.59 -7.41 1.60
C CYS A 19 5.38 -8.24 2.61
N ARG A 20 4.95 -9.49 2.82
CA ARG A 20 5.58 -10.46 3.72
C ARG A 20 5.75 -11.81 3.04
N GLN A 21 6.81 -12.52 3.41
CA GLN A 21 7.00 -13.90 2.99
C GLN A 21 6.21 -14.81 3.92
N GLU A 22 5.16 -15.43 3.39
CA GLU A 22 4.37 -16.42 4.10
C GLU A 22 4.65 -17.83 3.55
N MET A 23 4.65 -18.81 4.44
CA MET A 23 4.68 -20.22 4.06
C MET A 23 3.23 -20.69 3.84
N VAL A 24 2.84 -20.91 2.59
CA VAL A 24 1.50 -21.35 2.22
C VAL A 24 1.53 -22.82 1.85
N THR A 25 0.69 -23.62 2.49
CA THR A 25 0.47 -25.03 2.14
C THR A 25 -0.48 -25.11 0.96
N ARG A 26 -0.05 -25.68 -0.17
CA ARG A 26 -0.95 -25.98 -1.30
C ARG A 26 -1.10 -27.48 -1.48
N ASN A 27 -2.32 -27.92 -1.74
CA ASN A 27 -2.62 -29.31 -2.06
C ASN A 27 -2.35 -29.54 -3.55
N LEU A 28 -1.44 -30.46 -3.89
CA LEU A 28 -1.13 -30.79 -5.29
C LEU A 28 -1.89 -32.03 -5.77
N SER A 29 -2.10 -32.99 -4.88
CA SER A 29 -2.82 -34.23 -5.19
C SER A 29 -3.32 -34.86 -3.89
N PRO A 30 -4.27 -35.81 -3.93
CA PRO A 30 -4.73 -36.50 -2.74
C PRO A 30 -3.54 -37.02 -1.89
N GLY A 31 -3.44 -36.56 -0.65
CA GLY A 31 -2.36 -36.92 0.28
C GLY A 31 -1.01 -36.20 0.05
N ARG A 32 -0.91 -35.24 -0.88
CA ARG A 32 0.35 -34.58 -1.24
C ARG A 32 0.22 -33.07 -1.11
N PHE A 33 0.79 -32.55 -0.02
CA PHE A 33 0.86 -31.13 0.29
C PHE A 33 2.29 -30.62 0.07
N GLN A 34 2.42 -29.43 -0.51
CA GLN A 34 3.71 -28.73 -0.62
C GLN A 34 3.62 -27.40 0.10
N MET A 35 4.59 -27.16 0.99
CA MET A 35 4.83 -25.85 1.57
C MET A 35 5.64 -25.02 0.57
N MET A 36 5.14 -23.85 0.19
CA MET A 36 5.87 -22.91 -0.65
C MET A 36 5.94 -21.53 -0.01
N GLN A 37 7.06 -20.84 -0.19
CA GLN A 37 7.19 -19.44 0.19
C GLN A 37 6.48 -18.58 -0.85
N GLN A 38 5.46 -17.83 -0.43
CA GLN A 38 4.74 -16.89 -1.27
C GLN A 38 4.86 -15.48 -0.68
N THR A 39 5.15 -14.50 -1.53
CA THR A 39 5.07 -13.09 -1.14
C THR A 39 3.62 -12.64 -1.17
N VAL A 40 3.05 -12.39 0.00
CA VAL A 40 1.69 -11.89 0.18
C VAL A 40 1.79 -10.40 0.50
N CYS A 41 1.03 -9.57 -0.21
CA CYS A 41 1.01 -8.12 -0.01
C CYS A 41 -0.43 -7.65 0.20
N ASP A 42 -0.60 -6.64 1.04
CA ASP A 42 -1.86 -5.95 1.25
C ASP A 42 -2.09 -4.90 0.14
N GLU A 43 -3.35 -4.51 -0.07
CA GLU A 43 -3.69 -3.39 -0.95
C GLU A 43 -3.88 -2.09 -0.15
N CYS A 44 -2.98 -1.13 -0.34
CA CYS A 44 -3.05 0.21 0.24
C CYS A 44 -3.54 1.24 -0.79
N PRO A 45 -4.19 2.34 -0.36
CA PRO A 45 -4.51 3.44 -1.24
C PRO A 45 -3.25 4.13 -1.78
N ASN A 46 -3.29 4.55 -3.05
CA ASN A 46 -2.28 5.44 -3.59
C ASN A 46 -2.39 6.82 -2.97
N VAL A 47 -1.25 7.47 -2.75
CA VAL A 47 -1.21 8.83 -2.23
C VAL A 47 -0.37 9.72 -3.13
N LYS A 48 -0.80 10.96 -3.30
CA LYS A 48 -0.08 12.02 -4.00
C LYS A 48 0.18 13.18 -3.04
N LEU A 49 1.35 13.79 -3.15
CA LEU A 49 1.67 15.02 -2.45
C LEU A 49 1.14 16.18 -3.30
N VAL A 50 0.21 16.95 -2.74
CA VAL A 50 -0.32 18.15 -3.37
C VAL A 50 0.04 19.33 -2.48
N ASN A 51 0.63 20.36 -3.07
CA ASN A 51 0.91 21.60 -2.37
C ASN A 51 -0.41 22.35 -2.19
N GLU A 52 -0.80 22.57 -0.93
CA GLU A 52 -1.90 23.46 -0.60
C GLU A 52 -1.33 24.80 -0.13
N GLU A 53 -1.73 25.87 -0.81
CA GLU A 53 -1.46 27.23 -0.38
C GLU A 53 -2.49 27.61 0.68
N ARG A 54 -2.07 27.72 1.95
CA ARG A 54 -2.93 28.30 3.00
C ARG A 54 -2.54 29.75 3.22
N LEU A 55 -3.51 30.64 3.07
CA LEU A 55 -3.40 32.01 3.56
C LEU A 55 -3.34 31.96 5.10
N LEU A 56 -2.27 32.49 5.67
CA LEU A 56 -2.23 32.80 7.09
C LEU A 56 -3.04 34.08 7.28
N GLU A 57 -4.24 33.95 7.84
CA GLU A 57 -5.00 35.10 8.36
C GLU A 57 -4.21 35.68 9.54
N VAL A 58 -3.87 36.97 9.45
CA VAL A 58 -3.17 37.75 10.49
C VAL A 58 -4.17 38.65 11.17
#